data_AF-A0A6N2RVF6-F1
#
_entry.id   AF-A0A6N2RVF6-F1
#
_cell.length_a   1.000
_cell.length_b   1.000
_cell.length_c   1.000
_cell.angle_alpha   90.00
_cell.angle_beta   90.00
_cell.angle_gamma   90.00
#
_symmetry.space_group_name_H-M   'P 1'
#
loop_
_entity.id
_entity.type
_entity.pdbx_description
1 polymer ?
#
loop_
_entity_poly.entity_id
_entity_poly.type
_entity_poly.pdbx_seq_one_letter_code
_entity_poly.pdbx_strand_id
1 'polypeptide(L)'
;MGGGLLKILQRLSVPFWAAGSISMIAMILYGGLTGSGAAVMRAAIMFSVWIGALIWKRTYDFLSSAALACILLLIKSPLYLYDSSFLLSFGAILGLGLVQPALFSKKMQRGKKTLGEKIKNLFMDGIKGGIAVWAVLLPMMMYFFYEISVFGIIINLLVLPTAGILLISGCVGSLLGMCGIIPLGKLVTAAALLILEAYISVGKAIQNIPFAVWITGKPALWKCVCYYVVLFLVLWIKKEKQCRKFFYGILVFCILLLYGKLPWETRSLTFLDVGQGDCICIHTDNRSCFLIDGGSSSVSGVGKYRILPFLKAFGIQEIKGIFVSHTDLDHISGIQEILECAGKKETYIKVKTLFLSECEETKEKLEALEESARKAGCKIVYIKKGTKIREGKIQLECLAPDRKDLECNEGSQAFRMTKGKFKALFTGDIEGEGENELFVELKERGEKYDVLKVAHHGSKNSTKEEFLEVISPKASVISCGKDNSYGHPHKELLERLKLYTGKIFSTMEEGEIRLTESKNGFCIESRLGKKRYLFRGNEP
;
A
#
# COMPACT_ATOMS: atom_id res chain seq x y z
N MET A 1 11.13 -18.24 22.37
CA MET A 1 12.50 -18.80 22.38
C MET A 1 13.15 -18.69 23.76
N GLY A 2 13.52 -17.50 24.24
CA GLY A 2 14.26 -17.32 25.51
C GLY A 2 13.63 -17.99 26.73
N GLY A 3 12.33 -17.79 26.99
CA GLY A 3 11.64 -18.43 28.11
C GLY A 3 11.52 -19.96 27.98
N GLY A 4 11.57 -20.49 26.76
CA GLY A 4 11.61 -21.93 26.50
C GLY A 4 12.97 -22.51 26.85
N LEU A 5 14.05 -21.88 26.37
CA LEU A 5 15.43 -22.26 26.68
C LEU A 5 15.69 -22.23 28.19
N LEU A 6 15.23 -21.18 28.88
CA LEU A 6 15.31 -21.08 30.34
C LEU A 6 14.70 -22.30 31.03
N LYS A 7 13.47 -22.67 30.64
CA LYS A 7 12.76 -23.83 31.22
C LYS A 7 13.49 -25.14 30.95
N ILE A 8 14.09 -25.30 29.76
CA ILE A 8 14.86 -26.49 29.41
C ILE A 8 16.11 -26.58 30.30
N LEU A 9 16.88 -25.49 30.41
CA LEU A 9 18.08 -25.45 31.25
C LEU A 9 17.76 -25.69 32.73
N GLN A 10 16.65 -25.15 33.23
CA GLN A 10 16.17 -25.44 34.59
C GLN A 10 15.80 -26.91 34.80
N ARG A 11 15.20 -27.57 33.79
CA ARG A 11 14.93 -29.02 33.85
C ARG A 11 16.20 -29.87 33.84
N LEU A 12 17.27 -29.36 33.24
CA LEU A 12 18.60 -29.95 33.28
C LEU A 12 19.37 -29.59 34.58
N SER A 13 18.67 -29.08 35.59
CA SER A 13 19.23 -28.70 36.90
C SER A 13 20.30 -27.61 36.86
N VAL A 14 20.36 -26.81 35.79
CA VAL A 14 21.25 -25.63 35.72
C VAL A 14 20.73 -24.56 36.69
N PRO A 15 21.59 -23.96 37.55
CA PRO A 15 21.20 -22.88 38.45
C PRO A 15 20.50 -21.73 37.72
N PHE A 16 19.47 -21.14 38.33
CA PHE A 16 18.62 -20.14 37.67
C PHE A 16 19.40 -18.96 37.08
N TRP A 17 20.39 -18.46 37.81
CA TRP A 17 21.20 -17.32 37.35
C TRP A 17 22.01 -17.66 36.08
N ALA A 18 22.55 -18.87 36.00
CA ALA A 18 23.31 -19.35 34.85
C ALA A 18 22.36 -19.63 33.67
N ALA A 19 21.26 -20.34 33.92
CA ALA A 19 20.23 -20.61 32.93
C ALA A 19 19.61 -19.32 32.34
N GLY A 20 19.36 -18.33 33.20
CA GLY A 20 18.90 -16.99 32.86
C GLY A 20 19.91 -16.24 31.98
N SER A 21 21.16 -16.20 32.40
CA SER A 21 22.24 -15.51 31.66
C SER A 21 22.47 -16.11 30.27
N ILE A 22 22.53 -17.45 30.18
CA ILE A 22 22.63 -18.16 28.89
C ILE A 22 21.43 -17.82 27.99
N SER A 23 20.22 -17.82 28.56
CA SER A 23 19.00 -17.49 27.80
C SER A 23 18.98 -16.03 27.32
N MET A 24 19.50 -15.09 28.12
CA MET A 24 19.64 -13.68 27.73
C MET A 24 20.61 -13.50 26.58
N ILE A 25 21.81 -14.09 26.70
CA ILE A 25 22.85 -14.03 25.66
C ILE A 25 22.31 -14.63 24.36
N ALA A 26 21.69 -15.81 24.43
CA ALA A 26 21.09 -16.45 23.27
C ALA A 26 20.02 -15.58 22.60
N MET A 27 19.18 -14.88 23.38
CA MET A 27 18.16 -13.97 22.83
C MET A 27 18.77 -12.73 22.15
N ILE A 28 19.85 -12.17 22.70
CA ILE A 28 20.55 -11.03 22.10
C ILE A 28 21.24 -11.44 20.80
N LEU A 29 21.96 -12.58 20.81
CA LEU A 29 22.61 -13.13 19.63
C LEU A 29 21.58 -13.46 18.53
N TYR A 30 20.45 -14.06 18.90
CA TYR A 30 19.35 -14.31 17.97
C TYR A 30 18.78 -13.00 17.38
N GLY A 31 18.64 -11.96 18.21
CA GLY A 31 18.25 -10.62 17.74
C GLY A 31 19.23 -10.05 16.72
N GLY A 32 20.53 -10.19 16.97
CA GLY A 32 21.58 -9.85 16.01
C GLY A 32 21.47 -10.62 14.70
N LEU A 33 21.36 -11.95 14.78
CA LEU A 33 21.29 -12.87 13.65
C LEU A 33 20.09 -12.56 12.72
N THR A 34 18.96 -12.15 13.30
CA THR A 34 17.72 -11.83 12.56
C THR A 34 17.68 -10.40 12.00
N GLY A 35 18.83 -9.71 11.95
CA GLY A 35 18.94 -8.37 11.37
C GLY A 35 18.60 -7.23 12.34
N SER A 36 18.53 -7.49 13.65
CA SER A 36 18.33 -6.47 14.70
C SER A 36 17.08 -5.59 14.52
N GLY A 37 16.00 -6.13 13.96
CA GLY A 37 14.74 -5.41 13.81
C GLY A 37 14.20 -4.89 15.14
N ALA A 38 13.59 -3.70 15.13
CA ALA A 38 13.15 -2.99 16.35
C ALA A 38 12.26 -3.85 17.28
N ALA A 39 11.33 -4.61 16.71
CA ALA A 39 10.44 -5.47 17.48
C ALA A 39 11.16 -6.64 18.17
N VAL A 40 12.17 -7.21 17.51
CA VAL A 40 13.00 -8.30 18.04
C VAL A 40 13.90 -7.79 19.14
N MET A 41 14.61 -6.68 18.90
CA MET A 41 15.50 -6.08 19.89
C MET A 41 14.74 -5.60 21.12
N ARG A 42 13.56 -4.99 20.95
CA ARG A 42 12.66 -4.68 22.08
C ARG A 42 12.34 -5.94 22.88
N ALA A 43 11.94 -7.03 22.22
CA ALA A 43 11.60 -8.27 22.92
C ALA A 43 12.81 -8.87 23.66
N ALA A 44 14.01 -8.80 23.08
CA ALA A 44 15.26 -9.24 23.71
C ALA A 44 15.62 -8.38 24.94
N ILE A 45 15.48 -7.05 24.85
CA ILE A 45 15.68 -6.14 25.98
C ILE A 45 14.66 -6.43 27.08
N MET A 46 13.37 -6.49 26.75
CA MET A 46 12.32 -6.74 27.74
C MET A 46 12.48 -8.11 28.43
N PHE A 47 12.87 -9.14 27.66
CA PHE A 47 13.21 -10.45 28.20
C PHE A 47 14.41 -10.38 29.14
N SER A 48 15.44 -9.62 28.78
CA SER A 48 16.63 -9.41 29.61
C SER A 48 16.30 -8.70 30.92
N VAL A 49 15.45 -7.67 30.89
CA VAL A 49 14.95 -6.99 32.10
C VAL A 49 14.15 -7.95 32.97
N TRP A 50 13.30 -8.79 32.37
CA TRP A 50 12.53 -9.80 33.09
C TRP A 50 13.43 -10.81 33.82
N ILE A 51 14.42 -11.36 33.13
CA ILE A 51 15.37 -12.31 33.73
C ILE A 51 16.22 -11.64 34.79
N GLY A 52 16.76 -10.44 34.52
CA GLY A 52 17.54 -9.66 35.49
C GLY A 52 16.74 -9.38 36.77
N ALA A 53 15.47 -8.97 36.63
CA ALA A 53 14.58 -8.78 37.78
C ALA A 53 14.42 -10.07 38.60
N LEU A 54 14.22 -11.22 37.96
CA LEU A 54 14.11 -12.50 38.66
C LEU A 54 15.42 -12.90 39.35
N ILE A 55 16.58 -12.70 38.72
CA ILE A 55 17.90 -13.00 39.30
C ILE A 55 18.13 -12.16 40.56
N TRP A 56 17.79 -10.87 40.51
CA TRP A 56 17.90 -9.95 41.65
C TRP A 56 16.70 -10.01 42.62
N LYS A 57 15.78 -10.96 42.43
CA LYS A 57 14.57 -11.12 43.26
C LYS A 57 13.72 -9.84 43.35
N ARG A 58 13.68 -9.05 42.27
CA ARG A 58 12.86 -7.84 42.10
C ARG A 58 11.59 -8.16 41.31
N THR A 59 10.59 -7.30 41.44
CA THR A 59 9.36 -7.36 40.65
C THR A 59 9.61 -6.86 39.23
N TYR A 60 9.11 -7.59 38.23
CA TYR A 60 9.11 -7.15 36.84
C TYR A 60 7.91 -6.26 36.56
N ASP A 61 8.15 -5.02 36.15
CA ASP A 61 7.10 -4.15 35.61
C ASP A 61 7.16 -4.12 34.08
N PHE A 62 6.06 -4.54 33.46
CA PHE A 62 5.95 -4.73 32.02
C PHE A 62 6.05 -3.42 31.24
N LEU A 63 5.46 -2.34 31.75
CA LEU A 63 5.45 -1.03 31.08
C LEU A 63 6.79 -0.30 31.24
N SER A 64 7.42 -0.36 32.42
CA SER A 64 8.75 0.22 32.65
C SER A 64 9.82 -0.45 31.79
N SER A 65 9.74 -1.78 31.65
CA SER A 65 10.61 -2.56 30.75
C SER A 65 10.46 -2.11 29.29
N ALA A 66 9.22 -1.88 28.84
CA ALA A 66 8.96 -1.35 27.51
C ALA A 66 9.47 0.09 27.34
N ALA A 67 9.31 0.96 28.33
CA ALA A 67 9.84 2.32 28.30
C ALA A 67 11.37 2.32 28.18
N LEU A 68 12.07 1.48 28.96
CA LEU A 68 13.52 1.32 28.84
C LEU A 68 13.93 0.82 27.45
N ALA A 69 13.26 -0.20 26.92
CA ALA A 69 13.53 -0.70 25.58
C ALA A 69 13.32 0.38 24.50
N CYS A 70 12.28 1.21 24.65
CA CYS A 70 12.01 2.34 23.77
C CYS A 70 13.17 3.34 23.78
N ILE A 71 13.60 3.76 24.99
CA ILE A 71 14.70 4.72 25.17
C ILE A 71 15.99 4.17 24.56
N LEU A 72 16.37 2.93 24.86
CA LEU A 72 17.61 2.33 24.35
C LEU A 72 17.63 2.23 22.81
N LEU A 73 16.48 1.88 22.20
CA LEU A 73 16.38 1.80 20.74
C LEU A 73 16.45 3.19 20.10
N LEU A 74 15.80 4.20 20.69
CA LEU A 74 15.81 5.57 20.18
C LEU A 74 17.16 6.27 20.34
N ILE A 75 17.91 5.96 21.40
CA ILE A 75 19.30 6.42 21.56
C ILE A 75 20.16 5.87 20.42
N LYS A 76 19.96 4.60 20.03
CA LYS A 76 20.71 4.00 18.92
C LYS A 76 20.31 4.59 17.57
N SER A 77 19.02 4.81 17.33
CA SER A 77 18.53 5.43 16.09
C SER A 77 17.22 6.18 16.33
N PRO A 78 17.24 7.52 16.35
CA PRO A 78 16.03 8.34 16.48
C PRO A 78 15.03 8.13 15.33
N LEU A 79 15.50 7.68 14.17
CA LEU A 79 14.67 7.43 12.99
C LEU A 79 13.66 6.29 13.18
N TYR A 80 13.80 5.46 14.22
CA TYR A 80 12.78 4.46 14.57
C TYR A 80 11.39 5.06 14.85
N LEU A 81 11.29 6.37 15.14
CA LEU A 81 10.00 7.06 15.24
C LEU A 81 9.19 7.07 13.94
N TYR A 82 9.86 6.88 12.79
CA TYR A 82 9.22 6.77 11.48
C TYR A 82 9.08 5.32 11.00
N ASP A 83 9.64 4.35 11.73
CA ASP A 83 9.58 2.94 11.39
C ASP A 83 8.24 2.32 11.84
N SER A 84 7.55 1.67 10.91
CA SER A 84 6.27 1.03 11.19
C SER A 84 6.44 -0.17 12.14
N SER A 85 7.53 -0.92 12.02
CA SER A 85 7.78 -2.09 12.87
C SER A 85 7.97 -1.69 14.34
N PHE A 86 8.70 -0.60 14.61
CA PHE A 86 8.83 0.00 15.93
C PHE A 86 7.47 0.46 16.49
N LEU A 87 6.73 1.28 15.74
CA LEU A 87 5.46 1.86 16.20
C LEU A 87 4.40 0.79 16.49
N LEU A 88 4.23 -0.20 15.60
CA LEU A 88 3.26 -1.29 15.79
C LEU A 88 3.63 -2.17 16.99
N SER A 89 4.92 -2.42 17.15
CA SER A 89 5.47 -3.22 18.24
C SER A 89 5.17 -2.57 19.60
N PHE A 90 5.54 -1.31 19.80
CA PHE A 90 5.24 -0.59 21.04
C PHE A 90 3.74 -0.31 21.21
N GLY A 91 3.01 -0.04 20.12
CA GLY A 91 1.56 0.12 20.14
C GLY A 91 0.84 -1.13 20.67
N ALA A 92 1.29 -2.34 20.28
CA ALA A 92 0.73 -3.58 20.81
C ALA A 92 0.98 -3.74 22.32
N ILE A 93 2.16 -3.32 22.81
CA ILE A 93 2.48 -3.35 24.24
C ILE A 93 1.59 -2.38 25.02
N LEU A 94 1.35 -1.17 24.50
CA LEU A 94 0.43 -0.21 25.10
C LEU A 94 -1.02 -0.72 25.08
N GLY A 95 -1.43 -1.39 24.00
CA GLY A 95 -2.73 -2.05 23.90
C GLY A 95 -2.93 -3.10 25.00
N LEU A 96 -1.95 -3.98 25.20
CA LEU A 96 -2.01 -5.02 26.26
C LEU A 96 -1.87 -4.45 27.67
N GLY A 97 -0.98 -3.48 27.87
CA GLY A 97 -0.64 -2.96 29.20
C GLY A 97 -1.59 -1.89 29.73
N LEU A 98 -2.22 -1.09 28.85
CA LEU A 98 -3.09 0.03 29.24
C LEU A 98 -4.54 -0.19 28.82
N VAL A 99 -4.79 -0.55 27.55
CA VAL A 99 -6.14 -0.61 26.99
C VAL A 99 -6.90 -1.84 27.46
N GLN A 100 -6.28 -3.02 27.40
CA GLN A 100 -6.89 -4.28 27.83
C GLN A 100 -7.38 -4.25 29.30
N PRO A 101 -6.55 -3.88 30.30
CA PRO A 101 -7.00 -3.85 31.69
C PRO A 101 -8.03 -2.76 31.97
N ALA A 102 -8.00 -1.64 31.25
CA ALA A 102 -8.95 -0.55 31.43
C ALA A 102 -10.34 -0.87 30.85
N LEU A 103 -10.39 -1.48 29.65
CA LEU A 103 -11.64 -1.85 28.99
C LEU A 103 -12.25 -3.14 29.54
N PHE A 104 -11.42 -4.12 29.88
CA PHE A 104 -11.84 -5.46 30.26
C PHE A 104 -11.30 -5.86 31.62
N SER A 105 -11.50 -5.02 32.62
CA SER A 105 -11.06 -5.30 34.00
C SER A 105 -11.52 -6.70 34.43
N LYS A 106 -10.58 -7.57 34.81
CA LYS A 106 -10.92 -8.90 35.31
C LYS A 106 -11.71 -8.77 36.60
N LYS A 107 -12.98 -9.15 36.59
CA LYS A 107 -13.69 -9.49 37.84
C LYS A 107 -13.04 -10.77 38.37
N MET A 108 -12.42 -10.69 39.55
CA MET A 108 -11.78 -11.82 40.20
C MET A 108 -12.87 -12.78 40.68
N GLN A 109 -13.19 -13.79 39.87
CA GLN A 109 -14.07 -14.88 40.28
C GLN A 109 -13.27 -15.84 41.18
N ARG A 110 -13.62 -15.88 42.47
CA ARG A 110 -13.11 -16.86 43.43
C ARG A 110 -13.87 -18.18 43.25
N GLY A 111 -13.17 -19.27 42.93
CA GLY A 111 -13.73 -20.63 42.79
C GLY A 111 -12.81 -21.58 42.01
N LYS A 112 -12.89 -22.89 42.26
CA LYS A 112 -12.20 -23.92 41.45
C LYS A 112 -12.88 -23.98 40.08
N LYS A 113 -12.18 -23.49 39.04
CA LYS A 113 -12.68 -23.49 37.66
C LYS A 113 -12.53 -24.87 37.03
N THR A 114 -13.57 -25.32 36.33
CA THR A 114 -13.53 -26.53 35.49
C THR A 114 -12.57 -26.35 34.31
N LEU A 115 -12.13 -27.45 33.68
CA LEU A 115 -11.23 -27.39 32.52
C LEU A 115 -11.85 -26.60 31.35
N GLY A 116 -13.16 -26.78 31.09
CA GLY A 116 -13.89 -26.04 30.06
C GLY A 116 -13.95 -24.53 30.35
N GLU A 117 -14.16 -24.13 31.60
CA GLU A 117 -14.13 -22.72 32.00
C GLU A 117 -12.74 -22.09 31.89
N LYS A 118 -11.67 -22.86 32.14
CA LYS A 118 -10.29 -22.38 31.94
C LYS A 118 -10.02 -22.09 30.47
N ILE A 119 -10.39 -23.01 29.57
CA ILE A 119 -10.23 -22.84 28.12
C ILE A 119 -11.06 -21.65 27.62
N LYS A 120 -12.34 -21.57 28.02
CA LYS A 120 -13.21 -20.44 27.65
C LYS A 120 -12.66 -19.09 28.11
N ASN A 121 -12.16 -19.01 29.34
CA ASN A 121 -11.56 -17.78 29.87
C ASN A 121 -10.29 -17.39 29.12
N LEU A 122 -9.45 -18.36 28.77
CA LEU A 122 -8.20 -18.12 28.03
C LEU A 122 -8.49 -17.59 26.62
N PHE A 123 -9.49 -18.18 25.95
CA PHE A 123 -10.00 -17.72 24.65
C PHE A 123 -10.57 -16.30 24.73
N MET A 124 -11.43 -16.03 25.72
CA MET A 124 -11.99 -14.69 25.93
C MET A 124 -10.91 -13.64 26.26
N ASP A 125 -9.92 -13.99 27.07
CA ASP A 125 -8.79 -13.11 27.38
C ASP A 125 -7.96 -12.80 26.12
N GLY A 126 -7.78 -13.80 25.23
CA GLY A 126 -7.18 -13.62 23.91
C GLY A 126 -7.94 -12.65 23.03
N ILE A 127 -9.26 -12.81 22.90
CA ILE A 127 -10.12 -11.87 22.14
C ILE A 127 -10.02 -10.45 22.71
N LYS A 128 -10.15 -10.30 24.03
CA LYS A 128 -10.06 -8.99 24.70
C LYS A 128 -8.71 -8.32 24.48
N GLY A 129 -7.62 -9.08 24.58
CA GLY A 129 -6.28 -8.60 24.26
C GLY A 129 -6.14 -8.21 22.79
N GLY A 130 -6.68 -9.02 21.88
CA GLY A 130 -6.71 -8.74 20.45
C GLY A 130 -7.45 -7.45 20.11
N ILE A 131 -8.64 -7.23 20.67
CA ILE A 131 -9.41 -5.99 20.49
C ILE A 131 -8.63 -4.78 21.04
N ALA A 132 -8.00 -4.92 22.21
CA ALA A 132 -7.25 -3.83 22.83
C ALA A 132 -6.01 -3.43 22.01
N VAL A 133 -5.27 -4.42 21.49
CA VAL A 133 -4.16 -4.19 20.55
C VAL A 133 -4.70 -3.57 19.27
N TRP A 134 -5.76 -4.13 18.69
CA TRP A 134 -6.33 -3.65 17.44
C TRP A 134 -6.81 -2.19 17.53
N ALA A 135 -7.42 -1.79 18.66
CA ALA A 135 -7.80 -0.39 18.89
C ALA A 135 -6.60 0.56 18.83
N VAL A 136 -5.46 0.20 19.44
CA VAL A 136 -4.25 1.04 19.36
C VAL A 136 -3.64 1.02 17.96
N LEU A 137 -3.60 -0.14 17.31
CA LEU A 137 -2.92 -0.32 16.03
C LEU A 137 -3.74 0.16 14.83
N LEU A 138 -5.07 0.30 14.95
CA LEU A 138 -5.95 0.57 13.82
C LEU A 138 -5.52 1.82 13.01
N PRO A 139 -5.35 3.03 13.59
CA PRO A 139 -4.90 4.18 12.81
C PRO A 139 -3.49 4.00 12.22
N MET A 140 -2.58 3.30 12.91
CA MET A 140 -1.23 3.02 12.39
C MET A 140 -1.29 2.10 11.17
N MET A 141 -2.09 1.03 11.24
CA MET A 141 -2.27 0.09 10.14
C MET A 141 -2.83 0.81 8.90
N MET A 142 -3.87 1.63 9.10
CA MET A 142 -4.45 2.45 8.03
C MET A 142 -3.46 3.48 7.48
N TYR A 143 -2.59 4.06 8.32
CA TYR A 143 -1.65 5.10 7.89
C TYR A 143 -0.43 4.55 7.13
N PHE A 144 0.07 3.37 7.49
CA PHE A 144 1.27 2.78 6.87
C PHE A 144 0.97 1.79 5.75
N PHE A 145 -0.07 0.96 5.91
CA PHE A 145 -0.40 -0.10 4.93
C PHE A 145 -1.63 0.22 4.10
N TYR A 146 -2.42 1.22 4.52
CA TYR A 146 -3.64 1.66 3.84
C TYR A 146 -4.74 0.59 3.74
N GLU A 147 -4.57 -0.52 4.44
CA GLU A 147 -5.50 -1.64 4.48
C GLU A 147 -5.50 -2.31 5.85
N ILE A 148 -6.59 -3.00 6.16
CA ILE A 148 -6.76 -3.75 7.40
C ILE A 148 -7.26 -5.16 7.13
N SER A 149 -6.78 -6.13 7.89
CA SER A 149 -7.32 -7.48 7.89
C SER A 149 -8.49 -7.57 8.87
N VAL A 150 -9.69 -7.81 8.36
CA VAL A 150 -10.93 -7.88 9.16
C VAL A 150 -10.93 -9.14 10.04
N PHE A 151 -10.37 -10.24 9.53
CA PHE A 151 -10.28 -11.52 10.25
C PHE A 151 -9.01 -11.67 11.10
N GLY A 152 -8.17 -10.63 11.19
CA GLY A 152 -6.86 -10.70 11.86
C GLY A 152 -6.93 -11.13 13.33
N ILE A 153 -7.95 -10.70 14.09
CA ILE A 153 -8.12 -11.09 15.50
C ILE A 153 -8.39 -12.60 15.62
N ILE A 154 -9.25 -13.14 14.75
CA ILE A 154 -9.62 -14.56 14.75
C ILE A 154 -8.40 -15.41 14.37
N ILE A 155 -7.67 -14.99 13.33
CA ILE A 155 -6.46 -15.69 12.89
C ILE A 155 -5.34 -15.65 13.92
N ASN A 156 -5.10 -14.52 14.58
CA ASN A 156 -4.10 -14.45 15.62
C ASN A 156 -4.40 -15.38 16.81
N LEU A 157 -5.67 -15.67 17.08
CA LEU A 157 -6.07 -16.60 18.14
C LEU A 157 -5.73 -18.06 17.80
N LEU A 158 -5.71 -18.40 16.52
CA LEU A 158 -5.24 -19.69 16.02
C LEU A 158 -3.72 -19.76 15.94
N VAL A 159 -3.08 -18.70 15.44
CA VAL A 159 -1.63 -18.68 15.14
C VAL A 159 -0.76 -18.56 16.39
N LEU A 160 -1.13 -17.73 17.37
CA LEU A 160 -0.28 -17.45 18.53
C LEU A 160 0.04 -18.70 19.38
N PRO A 161 -0.91 -19.61 19.68
CA PRO A 161 -0.61 -20.83 20.44
C PRO A 161 0.36 -21.78 19.73
N THR A 162 0.30 -21.87 18.40
CA THR A 162 1.08 -22.84 17.60
C THR A 162 2.40 -22.26 17.09
N ALA A 163 2.58 -20.94 17.05
CA ALA A 163 3.80 -20.29 16.58
C ALA A 163 5.06 -20.71 17.37
N GLY A 164 4.94 -20.94 18.68
CA GLY A 164 6.04 -21.43 19.50
C GLY A 164 6.45 -22.87 19.14
N ILE A 165 5.46 -23.73 18.84
CA ILE A 165 5.69 -25.11 18.41
C ILE A 165 6.38 -25.12 17.05
N LEU A 166 5.86 -24.34 16.09
CA LEU A 166 6.43 -24.16 14.76
C LEU A 166 7.92 -23.78 14.84
N LEU A 167 8.27 -22.75 15.63
CA LEU A 167 9.65 -22.30 15.78
C LEU A 167 10.55 -23.37 16.41
N ILE A 168 10.11 -24.00 17.52
CA ILE A 168 10.92 -24.99 18.22
C ILE A 168 11.13 -26.24 17.35
N SER A 169 10.06 -26.74 16.73
CA SER A 169 10.10 -27.88 15.82
C SER A 169 11.03 -27.62 14.63
N GLY A 170 10.92 -26.44 14.00
CA GLY A 170 11.82 -26.05 12.92
C GLY A 170 13.28 -25.98 13.36
N CYS A 171 13.59 -25.25 14.44
CA CYS A 171 14.97 -25.11 14.93
C CYS A 171 15.59 -26.46 15.34
N VAL A 172 14.86 -27.29 16.10
CA VAL A 172 15.35 -28.60 16.55
C VAL A 172 15.49 -29.56 15.38
N GLY A 173 14.52 -29.58 14.47
CA GLY A 173 14.56 -30.41 13.27
C GLY A 173 15.76 -30.08 12.37
N SER A 174 16.02 -28.79 12.13
CA SER A 174 17.22 -28.35 11.40
C SER A 174 18.52 -28.76 12.09
N LEU A 175 18.60 -28.60 13.42
CA LEU A 175 19.80 -28.95 14.20
C LEU A 175 20.08 -30.46 14.17
N LEU A 176 19.05 -31.29 14.30
CA LEU A 176 19.16 -32.74 14.15
C LEU A 176 19.62 -33.15 12.74
N GLY A 177 19.11 -32.46 11.72
CA GLY A 177 19.55 -32.65 10.34
C GLY A 177 21.04 -32.32 10.15
N MET A 178 21.51 -31.20 10.73
CA MET A 178 22.93 -30.82 10.72
C MET A 178 23.81 -31.83 11.45
N CYS A 179 23.31 -32.47 12.51
CA CYS A 179 24.03 -33.51 13.25
C CYS A 179 24.02 -34.89 12.55
N GLY A 180 23.47 -34.99 11.33
CA GLY A 180 23.40 -36.24 10.56
C GLY A 180 22.24 -37.17 10.93
N ILE A 181 21.39 -36.80 11.90
CA ILE A 181 20.22 -37.60 12.34
C ILE A 181 19.00 -37.26 11.47
N ILE A 182 19.15 -37.42 10.16
CA ILE A 182 18.21 -36.94 9.14
C ILE A 182 16.78 -37.50 9.33
N PRO A 183 16.54 -38.80 9.58
CA PRO A 183 15.17 -39.32 9.72
C PRO A 183 14.41 -38.68 10.88
N LEU A 184 15.09 -38.47 12.02
CA LEU A 184 14.50 -37.82 13.18
C LEU A 184 14.30 -36.33 12.94
N GLY A 185 15.26 -35.66 12.28
CA GLY A 185 15.12 -34.26 11.85
C GLY A 185 13.90 -34.05 10.96
N LYS A 186 13.66 -34.94 9.99
CA LYS A 186 12.45 -34.92 9.13
C LYS A 186 11.18 -35.09 9.95
N LEU A 187 11.13 -36.07 10.86
CA LEU A 187 9.96 -36.33 11.71
C LEU A 187 9.63 -35.12 12.59
N VAL A 188 10.64 -34.52 13.23
CA VAL A 188 10.44 -33.33 14.08
C VAL A 188 9.97 -32.14 13.24
N THR A 189 10.54 -31.93 12.06
CA THR A 189 10.17 -30.84 11.14
C THR A 189 8.78 -31.03 10.53
N ALA A 190 8.29 -32.28 10.40
CA ALA A 190 6.95 -32.56 9.88
C ALA A 190 5.84 -31.86 10.68
N ALA A 191 6.00 -31.75 12.01
CA ALA A 191 5.06 -31.00 12.84
C ALA A 191 5.01 -29.51 12.47
N ALA A 192 6.16 -28.89 12.18
CA ALA A 192 6.23 -27.51 11.69
C ALA A 192 5.58 -27.37 10.30
N LEU A 193 5.85 -28.32 9.40
CA LEU A 193 5.26 -28.32 8.05
C LEU A 193 3.73 -28.41 8.11
N LEU A 194 3.17 -29.33 8.91
CA LEU A 194 1.72 -29.47 9.07
C LEU A 194 1.08 -28.17 9.59
N ILE A 195 1.70 -27.51 10.58
CA ILE A 195 1.20 -26.22 11.09
C ILE A 195 1.26 -25.15 10.00
N LEU A 196 2.34 -25.10 9.22
CA LEU A 196 2.52 -24.12 8.16
C LEU A 196 1.52 -24.35 7.00
N GLU A 197 1.31 -25.60 6.60
CA GLU A 197 0.31 -25.99 5.61
C GLU A 197 -1.10 -25.63 6.08
N ALA A 198 -1.40 -25.84 7.37
CA ALA A 198 -2.66 -25.40 7.97
C ALA A 198 -2.81 -23.86 7.89
N TYR A 199 -1.76 -23.08 8.21
CA TYR A 199 -1.79 -21.62 8.08
C TYR A 199 -2.04 -21.18 6.64
N ILE A 200 -1.35 -21.79 5.67
CA ILE A 200 -1.53 -21.49 4.24
C ILE A 200 -2.95 -21.83 3.80
N SER A 201 -3.48 -22.98 4.22
CA SER A 201 -4.82 -23.43 3.87
C SER A 201 -5.90 -22.50 4.43
N VAL A 202 -5.77 -22.09 5.69
CA VAL A 202 -6.65 -21.10 6.33
C VAL A 202 -6.55 -19.74 5.63
N GLY A 203 -5.34 -19.30 5.27
CA GLY A 203 -5.11 -18.07 4.52
C GLY A 203 -5.79 -18.08 3.16
N LYS A 204 -5.63 -19.16 2.39
CA LYS A 204 -6.29 -19.35 1.08
C LYS A 204 -7.81 -19.34 1.21
N ALA A 205 -8.36 -19.97 2.25
CA ALA A 205 -9.80 -19.95 2.51
C ALA A 205 -10.31 -18.53 2.78
N ILE A 206 -9.59 -17.75 3.61
CA ILE A 206 -9.95 -16.37 3.93
C ILE A 206 -9.82 -15.44 2.73
N GLN A 207 -8.83 -15.64 1.86
CA GLN A 207 -8.67 -14.82 0.65
C GLN A 207 -9.89 -14.88 -0.29
N ASN A 208 -10.69 -15.94 -0.23
CA ASN A 208 -11.91 -16.06 -1.01
C ASN A 208 -13.12 -15.38 -0.35
N ILE A 209 -13.02 -14.97 0.92
CA ILE A 209 -14.11 -14.32 1.63
C ILE A 209 -14.14 -12.83 1.21
N PRO A 210 -15.29 -12.33 0.72
CA PRO A 210 -15.44 -10.91 0.44
C PRO A 210 -15.13 -10.07 1.69
N PHE A 211 -14.44 -8.94 1.51
CA PHE A 211 -14.06 -8.02 2.58
C PHE A 211 -13.08 -8.59 3.63
N ALA A 212 -12.39 -9.70 3.35
CA ALA A 212 -11.36 -10.22 4.26
C ALA A 212 -10.24 -9.22 4.55
N VAL A 213 -9.89 -8.43 3.54
CA VAL A 213 -9.08 -7.23 3.66
C VAL A 213 -9.91 -6.06 3.16
N TRP A 214 -9.85 -4.96 3.90
CA TRP A 214 -10.49 -3.72 3.52
C TRP A 214 -9.44 -2.66 3.24
N ILE A 215 -9.40 -2.16 2.01
CA ILE A 215 -8.52 -1.05 1.63
C ILE A 215 -9.17 0.23 2.13
N THR A 216 -8.55 0.81 3.15
CA THR A 216 -9.06 1.95 3.88
C THR A 216 -8.77 3.27 3.20
N GLY A 217 -7.59 3.42 2.59
CA GLY A 217 -7.01 4.73 2.31
C GLY A 217 -6.21 5.27 3.49
N LYS A 218 -5.34 6.25 3.23
CA LYS A 218 -4.49 6.93 4.22
C LYS A 218 -5.29 7.96 5.06
N PRO A 219 -5.58 7.72 6.33
CA PRO A 219 -6.23 8.73 7.15
C PRO A 219 -5.36 9.99 7.26
N ALA A 220 -5.99 11.16 7.22
CA ALA A 220 -5.30 12.41 7.53
C ALA A 220 -4.77 12.34 8.97
N LEU A 221 -3.58 12.89 9.20
CA LEU A 221 -2.91 12.83 10.50
C LEU A 221 -3.79 13.35 11.65
N TRP A 222 -4.53 14.43 11.42
CA TRP A 222 -5.43 14.98 12.43
C TRP A 222 -6.55 14.01 12.84
N LYS A 223 -7.05 13.17 11.92
CA LYS A 223 -8.05 12.14 12.25
C LYS A 223 -7.43 11.10 13.19
N CYS A 224 -6.18 10.70 12.94
CA CYS A 224 -5.45 9.78 13.81
C CYS A 224 -5.22 10.39 15.20
N VAL A 225 -4.80 11.66 15.27
CA VAL A 225 -4.59 12.36 16.54
C VAL A 225 -5.90 12.46 17.33
N CYS A 226 -7.00 12.91 16.70
CA CYS A 226 -8.32 12.96 17.33
C CYS A 226 -8.74 11.59 17.88
N TYR A 227 -8.52 10.51 17.11
CA TYR A 227 -8.80 9.15 17.55
C TYR A 227 -8.02 8.79 18.83
N TYR A 228 -6.71 9.05 18.86
CA TYR A 228 -5.89 8.71 20.03
C TYR A 228 -6.21 9.57 21.26
N VAL A 229 -6.55 10.85 21.08
CA VAL A 229 -7.03 11.71 22.16
C VAL A 229 -8.32 11.15 22.76
N VAL A 230 -9.28 10.77 21.93
CA VAL A 230 -10.54 10.16 22.41
C VAL A 230 -10.28 8.82 23.09
N LEU A 231 -9.42 7.96 22.51
CA LEU A 231 -9.03 6.70 23.14
C LEU A 231 -8.42 6.95 24.53
N PHE A 232 -7.53 7.92 24.66
CA PHE A 232 -6.94 8.29 25.95
C PHE A 232 -7.99 8.77 26.96
N LEU A 233 -8.94 9.63 26.54
CA LEU A 233 -10.04 10.10 27.40
C LEU A 233 -10.94 8.94 27.89
N VAL A 234 -11.25 7.96 27.01
CA VAL A 234 -11.99 6.75 27.38
C VAL A 234 -11.26 5.98 28.50
N LEU A 235 -9.93 5.90 28.45
CA LEU A 235 -9.12 5.20 29.44
C LEU A 235 -8.98 5.99 30.76
N TRP A 236 -8.98 7.31 30.69
CA TRP A 236 -8.83 8.21 31.84
C TRP A 236 -10.08 8.24 32.73
N ILE A 237 -11.27 8.18 32.14
CA ILE A 237 -12.55 8.31 32.86
C ILE A 237 -12.92 6.99 33.56
N LYS A 238 -12.34 6.80 34.76
CA LYS A 238 -12.39 5.50 35.46
C LYS A 238 -13.63 5.22 36.32
N LYS A 239 -14.51 6.19 36.62
CA LYS A 239 -15.59 5.96 37.62
C LYS A 239 -17.04 6.19 37.17
N GLU A 240 -17.30 7.12 36.26
CA GLU A 240 -18.69 7.44 35.91
C GLU A 240 -19.16 6.65 34.69
N LYS A 241 -20.04 5.66 34.92
CA LYS A 241 -20.52 4.76 33.86
C LYS A 241 -21.24 5.50 32.73
N GLN A 242 -21.90 6.61 33.04
CA GLN A 242 -22.68 7.40 32.08
C GLN A 242 -21.76 8.19 31.13
N CYS A 243 -20.74 8.87 31.66
CA CYS A 243 -19.71 9.52 30.84
C CYS A 243 -18.95 8.52 29.96
N ARG A 244 -18.65 7.31 30.47
CA ARG A 244 -17.94 6.29 29.67
C ARG A 244 -18.73 5.81 28.46
N LYS A 245 -20.06 5.63 28.59
CA LYS A 245 -20.94 5.29 27.46
C LYS A 245 -20.91 6.36 26.38
N PHE A 246 -20.93 7.64 26.77
CA PHE A 246 -20.80 8.76 25.85
C PHE A 246 -19.48 8.72 25.07
N PHE A 247 -18.34 8.51 25.77
CA PHE A 247 -17.04 8.39 25.10
C PHE A 247 -16.89 7.14 24.24
N TYR A 248 -17.57 6.02 24.54
CA TYR A 248 -17.65 4.89 23.61
C TYR A 248 -18.40 5.27 22.32
N GLY A 249 -19.47 6.04 22.42
CA GLY A 249 -20.16 6.61 21.26
C GLY A 249 -19.24 7.50 20.43
N ILE A 250 -18.46 8.37 21.07
CA ILE A 250 -17.45 9.20 20.40
C ILE A 250 -16.35 8.34 19.78
N LEU A 251 -15.87 7.30 20.45
CA LEU A 251 -14.84 6.42 19.90
C LEU A 251 -15.34 5.71 18.64
N VAL A 252 -16.58 5.19 18.66
CA VAL A 252 -17.22 4.62 17.46
C VAL A 252 -17.36 5.68 16.37
N PHE A 253 -17.76 6.90 16.71
CA PHE A 253 -17.80 8.01 15.76
C PHE A 253 -16.41 8.33 15.19
N CYS A 254 -15.34 8.34 15.98
CA CYS A 254 -13.97 8.53 15.51
C CYS A 254 -13.52 7.38 14.59
N ILE A 255 -13.90 6.14 14.89
CA ILE A 255 -13.69 5.01 13.98
C ILE A 255 -14.40 5.29 12.66
N LEU A 256 -15.68 5.66 12.68
CA LEU A 256 -16.43 6.02 11.47
C LEU A 256 -15.80 7.20 10.72
N LEU A 257 -15.25 8.20 11.42
CA LEU A 257 -14.54 9.34 10.82
C LEU A 257 -13.23 8.92 10.13
N LEU A 258 -12.51 7.92 10.66
CA LEU A 258 -11.33 7.34 10.01
C LEU A 258 -11.72 6.72 8.66
N TYR A 259 -12.90 6.09 8.57
CA TYR A 259 -13.46 5.55 7.31
C TYR A 259 -14.21 6.58 6.46
N GLY A 260 -14.58 7.71 7.04
CA GLY A 260 -15.30 8.79 6.36
C GLY A 260 -14.48 9.40 5.23
N LYS A 261 -15.13 10.23 4.40
CA LYS A 261 -14.59 10.76 3.13
C LYS A 261 -13.10 11.00 3.18
N LEU A 262 -12.40 10.38 2.25
CA LEU A 262 -10.97 10.55 2.12
C LEU A 262 -10.70 11.99 1.66
N PRO A 263 -9.71 12.68 2.23
CA PRO A 263 -9.51 14.12 2.00
C PRO A 263 -9.22 14.48 0.52
N TRP A 264 -8.90 13.50 -0.32
CA TRP A 264 -8.63 13.64 -1.76
C TRP A 264 -9.76 13.13 -2.66
N GLU A 265 -10.94 12.79 -2.13
CA GLU A 265 -12.10 12.33 -2.93
C GLU A 265 -12.65 13.39 -3.91
N THR A 266 -12.09 14.60 -3.94
CA THR A 266 -12.31 15.56 -5.02
C THR A 266 -11.57 15.11 -6.28
N ARG A 267 -12.21 14.18 -7.01
CA ARG A 267 -12.15 13.99 -8.47
C ARG A 267 -10.81 14.41 -9.09
N SER A 268 -9.79 13.58 -8.87
CA SER A 268 -8.44 13.88 -9.32
C SER A 268 -8.03 13.11 -10.57
N LEU A 269 -7.45 13.82 -11.53
CA LEU A 269 -6.53 13.27 -12.51
C LEU A 269 -5.13 13.36 -11.91
N THR A 270 -4.39 12.25 -11.84
CA THR A 270 -3.07 12.23 -11.20
C THR A 270 -2.04 11.60 -12.12
N PHE A 271 -0.95 12.31 -12.37
CA PHE A 271 0.24 11.82 -13.04
C PHE A 271 1.21 11.35 -11.96
N LEU A 272 1.46 10.05 -11.89
CA LEU A 272 2.31 9.46 -10.87
C LEU A 272 3.79 9.62 -11.28
N ASP A 273 4.64 9.88 -10.30
CA ASP A 273 6.09 9.74 -10.48
C ASP A 273 6.48 8.25 -10.41
N VAL A 274 6.57 7.65 -11.60
CA VAL A 274 7.03 6.28 -11.83
C VAL A 274 8.50 6.21 -12.24
N GLY A 275 9.22 7.33 -12.26
CA GLY A 275 10.53 7.44 -12.93
C GLY A 275 10.35 7.72 -14.43
N GLN A 276 11.21 7.16 -15.28
CA GLN A 276 11.07 7.19 -16.73
C GLN A 276 9.93 6.27 -17.16
N GLY A 277 8.77 6.84 -17.43
CA GLY A 277 7.58 6.15 -17.91
C GLY A 277 6.29 6.90 -17.60
N ASP A 278 5.16 6.25 -17.86
CA ASP A 278 3.84 6.81 -17.67
C ASP A 278 3.00 6.00 -16.67
N CYS A 279 2.28 6.72 -15.82
CA CYS A 279 1.13 6.18 -15.11
C CYS A 279 0.19 7.31 -14.72
N ILE A 280 -1.03 7.26 -15.27
CA ILE A 280 -2.03 8.30 -15.06
C ILE A 280 -3.25 7.66 -14.41
N CYS A 281 -3.59 8.11 -13.21
CA CYS A 281 -4.78 7.66 -12.49
C CYS A 281 -5.92 8.66 -12.61
N ILE A 282 -7.01 8.21 -13.24
CA ILE A 282 -8.26 8.96 -13.35
C ILE A 282 -9.22 8.44 -12.29
N HIS A 283 -9.43 9.23 -11.23
CA HIS A 283 -10.35 8.86 -10.17
C HIS A 283 -11.80 8.96 -10.66
N THR A 284 -12.51 7.85 -10.53
CA THR A 284 -13.96 7.77 -10.76
C THR A 284 -14.68 7.84 -9.41
N ASP A 285 -16.00 7.66 -9.40
CA ASP A 285 -16.77 7.63 -8.15
C ASP A 285 -16.61 6.28 -7.43
N ASN A 286 -16.86 6.24 -6.11
CA ASN A 286 -16.90 5.01 -5.29
C ASN A 286 -15.59 4.20 -5.22
N ARG A 287 -14.47 4.79 -4.76
CA ARG A 287 -13.20 4.07 -4.49
C ARG A 287 -12.68 3.28 -5.69
N SER A 288 -12.84 3.83 -6.90
CA SER A 288 -12.42 3.17 -8.13
C SER A 288 -11.80 4.14 -9.12
N CYS A 289 -10.97 3.65 -10.03
CA CYS A 289 -10.27 4.47 -11.01
C CYS A 289 -10.18 3.81 -12.38
N PHE A 290 -9.81 4.61 -13.37
CA PHE A 290 -9.13 4.15 -14.58
C PHE A 290 -7.63 4.43 -14.46
N LEU A 291 -6.81 3.58 -15.06
CA LEU A 291 -5.39 3.86 -15.30
C LEU A 291 -5.16 4.02 -16.80
N ILE A 292 -4.36 5.00 -17.18
CA ILE A 292 -3.74 5.08 -18.51
C ILE A 292 -2.26 4.85 -18.29
N ASP A 293 -1.75 3.76 -18.86
CA ASP A 293 -0.43 3.21 -18.63
C ASP A 293 -0.09 2.95 -17.15
N GLY A 294 1.09 2.38 -16.93
CA GLY A 294 1.58 2.06 -15.61
C GLY A 294 2.94 1.39 -15.65
N GLY A 295 3.95 2.03 -16.22
CA GLY A 295 5.28 1.44 -16.40
C GLY A 295 6.43 2.33 -15.94
N SER A 296 7.62 1.73 -15.90
CA SER A 296 8.89 2.44 -15.76
C SER A 296 10.02 1.64 -16.39
N SER A 297 10.86 2.29 -17.17
CA SER A 297 12.13 1.74 -17.66
C SER A 297 13.30 1.96 -16.69
N SER A 298 13.11 2.80 -15.66
CA SER A 298 14.17 3.21 -14.73
C SER A 298 13.99 2.70 -13.29
N VAL A 299 12.80 2.19 -12.94
CA VAL A 299 12.45 1.77 -11.58
C VAL A 299 11.89 0.35 -11.61
N SER A 300 12.58 -0.59 -10.97
CA SER A 300 12.11 -1.96 -10.80
C SER A 300 10.95 -2.05 -9.79
N GLY A 301 9.96 -2.90 -10.03
CA GLY A 301 8.89 -3.13 -9.06
C GLY A 301 7.94 -1.94 -8.93
N VAL A 302 7.81 -1.11 -9.97
CA VAL A 302 7.07 0.16 -9.91
C VAL A 302 5.57 -0.05 -9.63
N GLY A 303 4.99 -1.13 -10.17
CA GLY A 303 3.63 -1.55 -9.88
C GLY A 303 3.46 -1.93 -8.42
N LYS A 304 4.37 -2.76 -7.89
CA LYS A 304 4.32 -3.25 -6.49
C LYS A 304 4.63 -2.17 -5.45
N TYR A 305 5.61 -1.32 -5.70
CA TYR A 305 6.18 -0.42 -4.69
C TYR A 305 5.78 1.05 -4.87
N ARG A 306 5.22 1.46 -6.01
CA ARG A 306 4.70 2.83 -6.22
C ARG A 306 3.21 2.85 -6.55
N ILE A 307 2.77 2.16 -7.60
CA ILE A 307 1.39 2.25 -8.09
C ILE A 307 0.39 1.61 -7.10
N LEU A 308 0.62 0.36 -6.65
CA LEU A 308 -0.27 -0.27 -5.66
C LEU A 308 -0.35 0.52 -4.35
N PRO A 309 0.75 0.96 -3.72
CA PRO A 309 0.68 1.80 -2.53
C PRO A 309 -0.05 3.12 -2.77
N PHE A 310 0.11 3.74 -3.95
CA PHE A 310 -0.67 4.93 -4.34
C PHE A 310 -2.16 4.60 -4.37
N LEU A 311 -2.58 3.56 -5.10
CA LEU A 311 -3.98 3.18 -5.21
C LEU A 311 -4.60 2.89 -3.84
N LYS A 312 -3.89 2.10 -3.01
CA LYS A 312 -4.32 1.77 -1.65
C LYS A 312 -4.38 3.02 -0.77
N ALA A 313 -3.38 3.90 -0.84
CA ALA A 313 -3.35 5.16 -0.10
C ALA A 313 -4.56 6.01 -0.45
N PHE A 314 -5.03 5.99 -1.69
CA PHE A 314 -6.23 6.70 -2.12
C PHE A 314 -7.54 5.97 -1.81
N GLY A 315 -7.47 4.80 -1.17
CA GLY A 315 -8.61 3.97 -0.83
C GLY A 315 -9.25 3.27 -2.03
N ILE A 316 -8.56 3.20 -3.16
CA ILE A 316 -9.04 2.55 -4.38
C ILE A 316 -9.08 1.03 -4.14
N GLN A 317 -10.25 0.45 -4.42
CA GLN A 317 -10.53 -0.98 -4.32
C GLN A 317 -10.69 -1.66 -5.68
N GLU A 318 -10.92 -0.87 -6.73
CA GLU A 318 -11.18 -1.38 -8.07
C GLU A 318 -10.58 -0.48 -9.15
N ILE A 319 -9.83 -1.08 -10.05
CA ILE A 319 -9.41 -0.50 -11.32
C ILE A 319 -10.42 -0.98 -12.37
N LYS A 320 -11.29 -0.07 -12.81
CA LYS A 320 -12.35 -0.37 -13.78
C LYS A 320 -11.81 -0.71 -15.15
N GLY A 321 -10.70 -0.06 -15.51
CA GLY A 321 -10.05 -0.19 -16.81
C GLY A 321 -8.61 0.27 -16.73
N ILE A 322 -7.72 -0.48 -17.35
CA ILE A 322 -6.34 -0.09 -17.63
C ILE A 322 -6.25 0.10 -19.14
N PHE A 323 -5.89 1.30 -19.59
CA PHE A 323 -5.67 1.64 -20.99
C PHE A 323 -4.17 1.62 -21.26
N VAL A 324 -3.73 0.78 -22.19
CA VAL A 324 -2.32 0.62 -22.55
C VAL A 324 -2.07 1.35 -23.85
N SER A 325 -1.32 2.46 -23.84
CA SER A 325 -1.03 3.20 -25.06
C SER A 325 -0.29 2.34 -26.08
N HIS A 326 0.78 1.66 -25.65
CA HIS A 326 1.58 0.70 -26.42
C HIS A 326 2.35 -0.24 -25.46
N THR A 327 3.06 -1.24 -25.97
CA THR A 327 3.60 -2.33 -25.12
C THR A 327 5.02 -2.16 -24.58
N ASP A 328 5.61 -0.96 -24.62
CA ASP A 328 6.95 -0.76 -24.05
C ASP A 328 6.96 -0.75 -22.52
N LEU A 329 8.13 -1.08 -21.97
CA LEU A 329 8.29 -1.40 -20.54
C LEU A 329 7.98 -0.20 -19.64
N ASP A 330 8.26 1.01 -20.09
CA ASP A 330 7.91 2.26 -19.45
C ASP A 330 6.42 2.60 -19.47
N HIS A 331 5.61 1.78 -20.16
CA HIS A 331 4.15 1.84 -20.14
C HIS A 331 3.49 0.62 -19.47
N ILE A 332 4.04 -0.59 -19.61
CA ILE A 332 3.36 -1.83 -19.16
C ILE A 332 3.96 -2.55 -17.95
N SER A 333 5.20 -2.28 -17.56
CA SER A 333 5.89 -3.10 -16.54
C SER A 333 5.14 -3.17 -15.20
N GLY A 334 4.69 -2.02 -14.69
CA GLY A 334 3.91 -1.95 -13.46
C GLY A 334 2.49 -2.49 -13.61
N ILE A 335 1.88 -2.42 -14.80
CA ILE A 335 0.59 -3.06 -15.09
C ILE A 335 0.73 -4.57 -14.95
N GLN A 336 1.75 -5.16 -15.56
CA GLN A 336 2.02 -6.60 -15.46
C GLN A 336 2.23 -7.01 -13.99
N GLU A 337 3.04 -6.26 -13.24
CA GLU A 337 3.24 -6.51 -11.80
C GLU A 337 1.92 -6.45 -10.99
N ILE A 338 1.04 -5.48 -11.30
CA ILE A 338 -0.28 -5.36 -10.65
C ILE A 338 -1.16 -6.57 -10.98
N LEU A 339 -1.21 -6.97 -12.25
CA LEU A 339 -1.98 -8.13 -12.70
C LEU A 339 -1.46 -9.42 -12.07
N GLU A 340 -0.15 -9.60 -11.99
CA GLU A 340 0.46 -10.73 -11.29
C GLU A 340 0.12 -10.74 -9.80
N CYS A 341 0.21 -9.59 -9.13
CA CYS A 341 -0.20 -9.46 -7.73
C CYS A 341 -1.69 -9.79 -7.55
N ALA A 342 -2.55 -9.39 -8.48
CA ALA A 342 -3.98 -9.70 -8.45
C ALA A 342 -4.24 -11.19 -8.68
N GLY A 343 -3.59 -11.81 -9.66
CA GLY A 343 -3.70 -13.25 -9.95
C GLY A 343 -3.17 -14.13 -8.82
N LYS A 344 -2.08 -13.72 -8.16
CA LYS A 344 -1.53 -14.37 -6.96
C LYS A 344 -2.31 -14.05 -5.68
N LYS A 345 -3.33 -13.17 -5.74
CA LYS A 345 -4.08 -12.66 -4.57
C LYS A 345 -3.19 -12.01 -3.50
N GLU A 346 -2.09 -11.41 -3.92
CA GLU A 346 -1.22 -10.56 -3.07
C GLU A 346 -1.84 -9.17 -2.85
N THR A 347 -2.77 -8.75 -3.73
CA THR A 347 -3.56 -7.53 -3.57
C THR A 347 -5.06 -7.84 -3.66
N TYR A 348 -5.86 -7.06 -2.94
CA TYR A 348 -7.32 -7.12 -2.99
C TYR A 348 -7.93 -6.06 -3.93
N ILE A 349 -7.08 -5.27 -4.60
CA ILE A 349 -7.53 -4.38 -5.66
C ILE A 349 -7.97 -5.23 -6.85
N LYS A 350 -9.22 -5.06 -7.28
CA LYS A 350 -9.76 -5.78 -8.45
C LYS A 350 -9.41 -5.03 -9.72
N VAL A 351 -8.98 -5.75 -10.76
CA VAL A 351 -8.76 -5.20 -12.10
C VAL A 351 -9.81 -5.78 -13.02
N LYS A 352 -10.71 -4.94 -13.55
CA LYS A 352 -11.87 -5.40 -14.33
C LYS A 352 -11.56 -5.59 -15.80
N THR A 353 -10.89 -4.64 -16.43
CA THR A 353 -10.70 -4.64 -17.87
C THR A 353 -9.33 -4.07 -18.26
N LEU A 354 -8.68 -4.72 -19.21
CA LEU A 354 -7.47 -4.27 -19.88
C LEU A 354 -7.85 -3.89 -21.31
N PHE A 355 -7.63 -2.63 -21.66
CA PHE A 355 -7.91 -2.07 -22.98
C PHE A 355 -6.61 -1.96 -23.77
N LEU A 356 -6.54 -2.69 -24.88
CA LEU A 356 -5.35 -2.81 -25.73
C LEU A 356 -5.63 -2.21 -27.11
N SER A 357 -4.56 -1.80 -27.79
CA SER A 357 -4.62 -1.36 -29.19
C SER A 357 -4.39 -2.55 -30.12
N GLU A 358 -4.90 -2.46 -31.35
CA GLU A 358 -4.61 -3.42 -32.41
C GLU A 358 -3.46 -2.87 -33.29
N CYS A 359 -2.24 -2.77 -32.76
CA CYS A 359 -1.06 -2.25 -33.51
C CYS A 359 -0.06 -3.37 -33.82
N GLU A 360 0.92 -3.06 -34.68
CA GLU A 360 2.03 -3.97 -34.97
C GLU A 360 2.97 -4.04 -33.76
N GLU A 361 2.66 -4.99 -32.89
CA GLU A 361 3.32 -5.21 -31.61
C GLU A 361 4.08 -6.52 -31.60
N THR A 362 5.13 -6.61 -30.79
CA THR A 362 5.83 -7.89 -30.61
C THR A 362 4.87 -8.88 -29.95
N LYS A 363 4.51 -9.94 -30.69
CA LYS A 363 3.56 -10.98 -30.27
C LYS A 363 3.85 -11.51 -28.86
N GLU A 364 5.13 -11.70 -28.52
CA GLU A 364 5.56 -12.18 -27.21
C GLU A 364 5.20 -11.24 -26.04
N LYS A 365 5.40 -9.92 -26.21
CA LYS A 365 5.08 -8.91 -25.17
C LYS A 365 3.57 -8.89 -24.91
N LEU A 366 2.78 -8.89 -25.98
CA LEU A 366 1.33 -8.88 -25.92
C LEU A 366 0.79 -10.16 -25.26
N GLU A 367 1.28 -11.33 -25.66
CA GLU A 367 0.87 -12.62 -25.08
C GLU A 367 1.19 -12.71 -23.57
N ALA A 368 2.36 -12.22 -23.14
CA ALA A 368 2.74 -12.20 -21.72
C ALA A 368 1.81 -11.29 -20.88
N LEU A 369 1.44 -10.13 -21.41
CA LEU A 369 0.52 -9.21 -20.77
C LEU A 369 -0.91 -9.78 -20.71
N GLU A 370 -1.39 -10.35 -21.82
CA GLU A 370 -2.70 -11.01 -21.87
C GLU A 370 -2.80 -12.19 -20.91
N GLU A 371 -1.75 -13.01 -20.81
CA GLU A 371 -1.70 -14.14 -19.88
C GLU A 371 -1.76 -13.66 -18.42
N SER A 372 -1.05 -12.58 -18.10
CA SER A 372 -1.12 -11.95 -16.78
C SER A 372 -2.53 -11.42 -16.49
N ALA A 373 -3.19 -10.84 -17.49
CA ALA A 373 -4.57 -10.36 -17.37
C ALA A 373 -5.57 -11.51 -17.18
N ARG A 374 -5.44 -12.61 -17.93
CA ARG A 374 -6.29 -13.81 -17.77
C ARG A 374 -6.13 -14.42 -16.37
N LYS A 375 -4.90 -14.56 -15.87
CA LYS A 375 -4.62 -15.04 -14.51
C LYS A 375 -5.21 -14.15 -13.43
N ALA A 376 -5.27 -12.83 -13.67
CA ALA A 376 -5.91 -11.88 -12.77
C ALA A 376 -7.46 -11.88 -12.84
N GLY A 377 -8.06 -12.64 -13.77
CA GLY A 377 -9.51 -12.61 -14.03
C GLY A 377 -9.97 -11.32 -14.71
N CYS A 378 -9.07 -10.62 -15.38
CA CYS A 378 -9.32 -9.37 -16.07
C CYS A 378 -9.87 -9.62 -17.48
N LYS A 379 -10.89 -8.87 -17.91
CA LYS A 379 -11.39 -8.91 -19.28
C LYS A 379 -10.43 -8.17 -20.21
N ILE A 380 -10.03 -8.78 -21.32
CA ILE A 380 -9.22 -8.11 -22.35
C ILE A 380 -10.16 -7.57 -23.43
N VAL A 381 -9.99 -6.31 -23.82
CA VAL A 381 -10.79 -5.64 -24.86
C VAL A 381 -9.86 -4.85 -25.76
N TYR A 382 -9.90 -5.15 -27.06
CA TYR A 382 -9.22 -4.35 -28.07
C TYR A 382 -10.10 -3.16 -28.45
N ILE A 383 -9.51 -1.98 -28.51
CA ILE A 383 -10.20 -0.72 -28.84
C ILE A 383 -9.48 0.00 -29.97
N LYS A 384 -10.25 0.80 -30.69
CA LYS A 384 -9.81 1.57 -31.86
C LYS A 384 -10.39 2.99 -31.82
N LYS A 385 -9.96 3.84 -32.75
CA LYS A 385 -10.51 5.17 -32.98
C LYS A 385 -12.05 5.17 -32.93
N GLY A 386 -12.60 6.15 -32.21
CA GLY A 386 -14.04 6.33 -31.99
C GLY A 386 -14.63 5.52 -30.82
N THR A 387 -13.87 4.62 -30.20
CA THR A 387 -14.34 3.88 -29.02
C THR A 387 -14.58 4.84 -27.86
N LYS A 388 -15.77 4.78 -27.25
CA LYS A 388 -16.17 5.65 -26.13
C LYS A 388 -16.50 4.83 -24.90
N ILE A 389 -15.85 5.15 -23.79
CA ILE A 389 -16.07 4.52 -22.48
C ILE A 389 -16.56 5.60 -21.52
N ARG A 390 -17.66 5.32 -20.83
CA ARG A 390 -18.32 6.26 -19.91
C ARG A 390 -18.41 5.66 -18.52
N GLU A 391 -18.07 6.47 -17.52
CA GLU A 391 -18.24 6.14 -16.11
C GLU A 391 -18.66 7.38 -15.33
N GLY A 392 -19.93 7.42 -14.91
CA GLY A 392 -20.51 8.60 -14.29
C GLY A 392 -20.39 9.83 -15.21
N LYS A 393 -19.65 10.85 -14.75
CA LYS A 393 -19.41 12.09 -15.51
C LYS A 393 -18.16 12.05 -16.40
N ILE A 394 -17.37 10.98 -16.33
CA ILE A 394 -16.13 10.83 -17.10
C ILE A 394 -16.47 10.12 -18.41
N GLN A 395 -16.03 10.69 -19.53
CA GLN A 395 -16.04 10.03 -20.82
C GLN A 395 -14.61 10.01 -21.38
N LEU A 396 -14.12 8.82 -21.68
CA LEU A 396 -12.88 8.57 -22.42
C LEU A 396 -13.24 8.19 -23.86
N GLU A 397 -12.61 8.83 -24.83
CA GLU A 397 -12.76 8.58 -26.26
C GLU A 397 -11.38 8.30 -26.85
N CYS A 398 -11.20 7.14 -27.48
CA CYS A 398 -10.00 6.82 -28.23
C CYS A 398 -10.01 7.60 -29.56
N LEU A 399 -9.00 8.43 -29.78
CA LEU A 399 -8.85 9.28 -30.98
C LEU A 399 -7.91 8.65 -32.01
N ALA A 400 -6.93 7.87 -31.57
CA ALA A 400 -5.97 7.15 -32.39
C ALA A 400 -5.54 5.87 -31.65
N PRO A 401 -5.10 4.82 -32.35
CA PRO A 401 -4.96 4.73 -33.81
C PRO A 401 -6.24 4.23 -34.52
N ASP A 402 -6.33 4.47 -35.83
CA ASP A 402 -7.36 3.89 -36.72
C ASP A 402 -6.84 2.68 -37.52
N ARG A 403 -5.51 2.60 -37.66
CA ARG A 403 -4.77 1.59 -38.43
C ARG A 403 -4.00 0.62 -37.53
N LYS A 404 -3.68 -0.55 -38.09
CA LYS A 404 -2.98 -1.64 -37.38
C LYS A 404 -1.52 -1.81 -37.78
N ASP A 405 -1.14 -1.26 -38.92
CA ASP A 405 0.17 -1.38 -39.56
C ASP A 405 1.12 -0.25 -39.17
N LEU A 406 0.85 0.40 -38.03
CA LEU A 406 1.72 1.40 -37.45
C LEU A 406 2.70 0.72 -36.48
N GLU A 407 3.94 1.19 -36.50
CA GLU A 407 4.95 0.85 -35.51
C GLU A 407 4.45 1.16 -34.09
N CYS A 408 4.95 0.45 -33.08
CA CYS A 408 4.50 0.48 -31.68
C CYS A 408 4.19 1.90 -31.15
N ASN A 409 5.14 2.85 -31.27
CA ASN A 409 4.96 4.23 -30.82
C ASN A 409 3.94 5.01 -31.66
N GLU A 410 3.99 4.88 -32.99
CA GLU A 410 3.05 5.54 -33.91
C GLU A 410 1.61 5.03 -33.70
N GLY A 411 1.48 3.76 -33.33
CA GLY A 411 0.25 3.10 -32.93
C GLY A 411 -0.18 3.39 -31.48
N SER A 412 0.47 4.32 -30.77
CA SER A 412 0.10 4.68 -29.40
C SER A 412 -1.36 5.12 -29.31
N GLN A 413 -2.09 4.57 -28.33
CA GLN A 413 -3.45 5.03 -28.09
C GLN A 413 -3.49 6.45 -27.54
N ALA A 414 -4.16 7.34 -28.27
CA ALA A 414 -4.44 8.69 -27.84
C ALA A 414 -5.88 8.81 -27.33
N PHE A 415 -6.05 9.34 -26.12
CA PHE A 415 -7.34 9.48 -25.47
C PHE A 415 -7.71 10.94 -25.21
N ARG A 416 -8.95 11.27 -25.56
CA ARG A 416 -9.63 12.46 -25.06
C ARG A 416 -10.48 12.09 -23.86
N MET A 417 -10.25 12.78 -22.75
CA MET A 417 -11.13 12.71 -21.58
C MET A 417 -11.96 13.98 -21.46
N THR A 418 -13.26 13.81 -21.27
CA THR A 418 -14.15 14.91 -20.90
C THR A 418 -14.83 14.63 -19.57
N LYS A 419 -14.96 15.68 -18.74
CA LYS A 419 -15.71 15.65 -17.48
C LYS A 419 -16.38 17.00 -17.26
N GLY A 420 -17.64 17.12 -17.65
CA GLY A 420 -18.30 18.43 -17.74
C GLY A 420 -17.59 19.31 -18.77
N LYS A 421 -17.12 20.50 -18.36
CA LYS A 421 -16.35 21.40 -19.22
C LYS A 421 -14.85 21.07 -19.29
N PHE A 422 -14.35 20.24 -18.37
CA PHE A 422 -12.94 19.90 -18.31
C PHE A 422 -12.57 18.92 -19.42
N LYS A 423 -11.49 19.23 -20.15
CA LYS A 423 -10.96 18.39 -21.24
C LYS A 423 -9.48 18.09 -21.05
N ALA A 424 -9.09 16.82 -21.09
CA ALA A 424 -7.70 16.40 -21.10
C ALA A 424 -7.39 15.55 -22.33
N LEU A 425 -6.18 15.69 -22.84
CA LEU A 425 -5.64 14.88 -23.93
C LEU A 425 -4.46 14.06 -23.42
N PHE A 426 -4.50 12.76 -23.66
CA PHE A 426 -3.44 11.81 -23.35
C PHE A 426 -2.92 11.24 -24.65
N THR A 427 -1.65 11.42 -24.95
CA THR A 427 -1.11 11.10 -26.28
C THR A 427 -0.24 9.85 -26.30
N GLY A 428 -0.01 9.19 -25.16
CA GLY A 428 1.00 8.13 -25.07
C GLY A 428 2.31 8.62 -25.67
N ASP A 429 2.97 7.76 -26.44
CA ASP A 429 4.23 8.06 -27.11
C ASP A 429 4.06 8.26 -28.61
N ILE A 430 2.87 8.73 -29.00
CA ILE A 430 2.52 8.97 -30.39
C ILE A 430 3.50 9.95 -31.05
N GLU A 431 4.01 9.54 -32.20
CA GLU A 431 4.95 10.28 -33.02
C GLU A 431 4.72 9.97 -34.51
N GLY A 432 5.55 10.55 -35.39
CA GLY A 432 5.61 10.15 -36.79
C GLY A 432 4.27 10.26 -37.54
N GLU A 433 3.88 9.18 -38.22
CA GLU A 433 2.60 9.11 -38.96
C GLU A 433 1.38 9.15 -38.04
N GLY A 434 1.42 8.44 -36.90
CA GLY A 434 0.33 8.43 -35.93
C GLY A 434 0.01 9.82 -35.36
N GLU A 435 1.04 10.63 -35.12
CA GLU A 435 0.84 12.01 -34.68
C GLU A 435 0.14 12.86 -35.75
N ASN A 436 0.47 12.64 -37.04
CA ASN A 436 -0.18 13.35 -38.14
C ASN A 436 -1.67 12.96 -38.24
N GLU A 437 -2.01 11.68 -38.07
CA GLU A 437 -3.41 11.21 -38.04
C GLU A 437 -4.19 11.83 -36.87
N LEU A 438 -3.59 11.84 -35.69
CA LEU A 438 -4.17 12.49 -34.51
C LEU A 438 -4.34 13.99 -34.71
N PHE A 439 -3.39 14.66 -35.37
CA PHE A 439 -3.47 16.08 -35.69
C PHE A 439 -4.67 16.40 -36.59
N VAL A 440 -4.91 15.61 -37.64
CA VAL A 440 -6.08 15.77 -38.52
C VAL A 440 -7.38 15.65 -37.71
N GLU A 441 -7.50 14.62 -36.87
CA GLU A 441 -8.65 14.42 -35.99
C GLU A 441 -8.88 15.61 -35.04
N LEU A 442 -7.81 16.16 -34.46
CA LEU A 442 -7.90 17.30 -33.54
C LEU A 442 -8.28 18.59 -34.27
N LYS A 443 -7.77 18.77 -35.50
CA LYS A 443 -8.06 19.93 -36.35
C LYS A 443 -9.53 19.94 -36.77
N GLU A 444 -10.07 18.79 -37.18
CA GLU A 444 -11.49 18.64 -37.52
C GLU A 444 -12.41 18.95 -36.34
N ARG A 445 -12.00 18.60 -35.12
CA ARG A 445 -12.77 18.89 -33.89
C ARG A 445 -12.71 20.36 -33.49
N GLY A 446 -11.59 21.05 -33.75
CA GLY A 446 -11.41 22.47 -33.39
C GLY A 446 -11.54 22.75 -31.89
N GLU A 447 -11.23 21.77 -31.04
CA GLU A 447 -11.39 21.88 -29.58
C GLU A 447 -10.10 22.30 -28.87
N LYS A 448 -10.24 23.18 -27.88
CA LYS A 448 -9.17 23.46 -26.91
C LYS A 448 -9.20 22.49 -25.73
N TYR A 449 -8.04 22.25 -25.13
CA TYR A 449 -7.87 21.33 -24.01
C TYR A 449 -7.38 22.07 -22.76
N ASP A 450 -7.80 21.63 -21.58
CA ASP A 450 -7.28 22.18 -20.33
C ASP A 450 -5.90 21.61 -20.00
N VAL A 451 -5.70 20.31 -20.30
CA VAL A 451 -4.49 19.57 -19.92
C VAL A 451 -4.03 18.67 -21.05
N LEU A 452 -2.74 18.71 -21.34
CA LEU A 452 -2.05 17.79 -22.26
C LEU A 452 -1.06 16.91 -21.47
N LYS A 453 -1.16 15.58 -21.59
CA LYS A 453 0.02 14.72 -21.39
C LYS A 453 0.87 14.85 -22.65
N VAL A 454 2.09 15.32 -22.51
CA VAL A 454 3.00 15.55 -23.62
C VAL A 454 3.49 14.21 -24.17
N ALA A 455 3.58 14.07 -25.49
CA ALA A 455 3.92 12.81 -26.12
C ALA A 455 5.38 12.40 -25.87
N HIS A 456 5.60 11.09 -25.80
CA HIS A 456 6.93 10.46 -25.84
C HIS A 456 7.89 11.00 -24.78
N HIS A 457 7.39 11.10 -23.54
CA HIS A 457 8.10 11.60 -22.36
C HIS A 457 8.79 12.97 -22.52
N GLY A 458 8.45 13.71 -23.57
CA GLY A 458 9.10 14.94 -23.94
C GLY A 458 10.25 14.82 -24.95
N SER A 459 10.14 13.90 -25.91
CA SER A 459 11.02 13.81 -27.08
C SER A 459 11.02 15.10 -27.92
N LYS A 460 12.16 15.43 -28.54
CA LYS A 460 12.29 16.62 -29.41
C LYS A 460 11.41 16.56 -30.67
N ASN A 461 11.13 15.35 -31.16
CA ASN A 461 10.43 15.10 -32.43
C ASN A 461 8.91 14.92 -32.27
N SER A 462 8.41 14.81 -31.04
CA SER A 462 6.98 14.64 -30.75
C SER A 462 6.33 15.96 -30.37
N THR A 463 4.99 15.99 -30.35
CA THR A 463 4.20 17.18 -30.00
C THR A 463 4.59 18.39 -30.87
N LYS A 464 4.37 18.27 -32.19
CA LYS A 464 4.71 19.32 -33.18
C LYS A 464 4.02 20.65 -32.89
N GLU A 465 4.54 21.72 -33.49
CA GLU A 465 4.03 23.09 -33.28
C GLU A 465 2.57 23.25 -33.74
N GLU A 466 2.26 22.74 -34.93
CA GLU A 466 0.90 22.73 -35.50
C GLU A 466 -0.10 22.01 -34.58
N PHE A 467 0.34 20.91 -33.95
CA PHE A 467 -0.45 20.17 -32.98
C PHE A 467 -0.82 21.06 -31.78
N LEU A 468 0.17 21.74 -31.19
CA LEU A 468 -0.02 22.62 -30.04
C LEU A 468 -0.87 23.86 -30.36
N GLU A 469 -0.78 24.39 -31.57
CA GLU A 469 -1.60 25.52 -32.01
C GLU A 469 -3.10 25.16 -32.00
N VAL A 470 -3.43 23.97 -32.52
CA VAL A 470 -4.81 23.47 -32.55
C VAL A 470 -5.37 23.28 -31.14
N ILE A 471 -4.64 22.56 -30.27
CA ILE A 471 -5.17 22.19 -28.95
C ILE A 471 -5.01 23.26 -27.86
N SER A 472 -4.03 24.16 -27.99
CA SER A 472 -3.66 25.25 -27.07
C SER A 472 -3.94 24.93 -25.59
N PRO A 473 -3.17 24.00 -24.99
CA PRO A 473 -3.45 23.50 -23.66
C PRO A 473 -3.17 24.56 -22.59
N LYS A 474 -3.99 24.66 -21.55
CA LYS A 474 -3.69 25.56 -20.42
C LYS A 474 -2.49 25.08 -19.60
N ALA A 475 -2.36 23.76 -19.44
CA ALA A 475 -1.24 23.12 -18.78
C ALA A 475 -0.76 21.90 -19.56
N SER A 476 0.56 21.70 -19.60
CA SER A 476 1.19 20.54 -20.19
C SER A 476 1.97 19.77 -19.13
N VAL A 477 1.76 18.46 -19.05
CA VAL A 477 2.41 17.56 -18.09
C VAL A 477 3.31 16.59 -18.84
N ILE A 478 4.57 16.54 -18.42
CA ILE A 478 5.58 15.64 -18.97
C ILE A 478 5.89 14.57 -17.92
N SER A 479 5.56 13.31 -18.21
CA SER A 479 6.01 12.19 -17.38
C SER A 479 7.38 11.74 -17.86
N CYS A 480 8.39 11.88 -17.00
CA CYS A 480 9.76 11.46 -17.26
C CYS A 480 10.51 11.27 -15.94
N GLY A 481 11.60 10.50 -16.00
CA GLY A 481 12.45 10.21 -14.84
C GLY A 481 13.56 11.21 -14.70
N LYS A 482 13.95 11.50 -13.45
CA LYS A 482 15.18 12.26 -13.19
C LYS A 482 16.39 11.46 -13.67
N ASP A 483 17.33 12.13 -14.34
CA ASP A 483 18.58 11.54 -14.85
C ASP A 483 18.35 10.34 -15.80
N ASN A 484 17.26 10.35 -16.57
CA ASN A 484 16.98 9.32 -17.57
C ASN A 484 18.01 9.34 -18.72
N SER A 485 18.32 8.17 -19.27
CA SER A 485 19.32 8.00 -20.34
C SER A 485 18.92 8.61 -21.68
N TYR A 486 17.65 8.94 -21.88
CA TYR A 486 17.11 9.49 -23.13
C TYR A 486 17.30 11.00 -23.25
N GLY A 487 17.69 11.68 -22.16
CA GLY A 487 17.79 13.14 -22.13
C GLY A 487 16.44 13.86 -22.10
N HIS A 488 15.37 13.15 -21.72
CA HIS A 488 14.02 13.71 -21.63
C HIS A 488 13.83 14.58 -20.38
N PRO A 489 13.02 15.65 -20.45
CA PRO A 489 12.49 16.26 -21.67
C PRO A 489 13.57 17.05 -22.42
N HIS A 490 13.50 17.03 -23.75
CA HIS A 490 14.40 17.78 -24.61
C HIS A 490 14.15 19.29 -24.53
N LYS A 491 15.22 20.08 -24.64
CA LYS A 491 15.18 21.55 -24.56
C LYS A 491 14.31 22.16 -25.67
N GLU A 492 14.42 21.62 -26.89
CA GLU A 492 13.68 22.05 -28.07
C GLU A 492 12.17 21.96 -27.86
N LEU A 493 11.71 20.85 -27.25
CA LEU A 493 10.32 20.68 -26.90
C LEU A 493 9.89 21.65 -25.79
N LEU A 494 10.70 21.85 -24.76
CA LEU A 494 10.37 22.79 -23.68
C LEU A 494 10.22 24.22 -24.22
N GLU A 495 11.09 24.64 -25.14
CA GLU A 495 11.00 25.94 -25.83
C GLU A 495 9.72 26.04 -26.65
N ARG A 496 9.38 25.00 -27.41
CA ARG A 496 8.12 24.92 -28.16
C ARG A 496 6.90 25.00 -27.24
N LEU A 497 6.85 24.21 -26.17
CA LEU A 497 5.73 24.21 -25.22
C LEU A 497 5.50 25.58 -24.58
N LYS A 498 6.57 26.32 -24.24
CA LYS A 498 6.45 27.67 -23.62
C LYS A 498 5.68 28.67 -24.47
N LEU A 499 5.61 28.47 -25.78
CA LEU A 499 4.88 29.36 -26.69
C LEU A 499 3.36 29.10 -26.67
N TYR A 500 2.94 27.87 -26.36
CA TYR A 500 1.54 27.43 -26.54
C TYR A 500 0.83 27.01 -25.24
N THR A 501 1.57 26.81 -24.15
CA THR A 501 1.02 26.38 -22.86
C THR A 501 1.21 27.43 -21.78
N GLY A 502 0.19 27.60 -20.93
CA GLY A 502 0.28 28.54 -19.80
C GLY A 502 1.27 28.06 -18.72
N LYS A 503 1.40 26.74 -18.55
CA LYS A 503 2.30 26.16 -17.54
C LYS A 503 2.75 24.75 -17.91
N ILE A 504 4.05 24.50 -17.77
CA ILE A 504 4.66 23.17 -17.91
C ILE A 504 4.90 22.57 -16.53
N PHE A 505 4.60 21.29 -16.38
CA PHE A 505 4.93 20.48 -15.22
C PHE A 505 5.68 19.22 -15.66
N SER A 506 6.64 18.75 -14.87
CA SER A 506 7.31 17.47 -15.12
C SER A 506 7.37 16.61 -13.86
N THR A 507 7.13 15.31 -13.98
CA THR A 507 7.18 14.40 -12.82
C THR A 507 8.58 14.32 -12.21
N MET A 508 9.64 14.52 -13.02
CA MET A 508 11.02 14.51 -12.54
C MET A 508 11.35 15.65 -11.57
N GLU A 509 10.75 16.84 -11.75
CA GLU A 509 10.99 18.00 -10.88
C GLU A 509 9.94 18.08 -9.76
N GLU A 510 8.69 17.79 -10.09
CA GLU A 510 7.53 18.08 -9.27
C GLU A 510 7.02 16.84 -8.49
N GLY A 511 7.53 15.65 -8.82
CA GLY A 511 7.05 14.37 -8.30
C GLY A 511 5.65 14.05 -8.85
N GLU A 512 4.79 13.50 -7.99
CA GLU A 512 3.37 13.29 -8.32
C GLU A 512 2.69 14.65 -8.62
N ILE A 513 2.02 14.76 -9.77
CA ILE A 513 1.26 15.94 -10.19
C ILE A 513 -0.22 15.61 -10.17
N ARG A 514 -0.97 16.33 -9.34
CA ARG A 514 -2.38 16.08 -9.10
C ARG A 514 -3.22 17.26 -9.53
N LEU A 515 -4.25 16.96 -10.31
CA LEU A 515 -5.24 17.92 -10.74
C LEU A 515 -6.53 17.68 -9.98
N THR A 516 -7.12 18.72 -9.42
CA THR A 516 -8.39 18.68 -8.69
C THR A 516 -9.37 19.69 -9.27
N GLU A 517 -10.62 19.28 -9.44
CA GLU A 517 -11.69 20.18 -9.88
C GLU A 517 -11.92 21.29 -8.82
N SER A 518 -12.08 22.53 -9.26
CA SER A 518 -12.40 23.69 -8.43
C SER A 518 -13.70 24.32 -8.92
N LYS A 519 -14.39 25.12 -8.08
CA LYS A 519 -15.70 25.73 -8.42
C LYS A 519 -15.69 26.46 -9.77
N ASN A 520 -14.59 27.13 -10.10
CA ASN A 520 -14.43 27.93 -11.33
C ASN A 520 -13.25 27.43 -12.19
N GLY A 521 -12.98 26.12 -12.26
CA GLY A 521 -11.90 25.57 -13.11
C GLY A 521 -11.22 24.35 -12.49
N PHE A 522 -9.89 24.32 -12.51
CA PHE A 522 -9.13 23.24 -11.90
C PHE A 522 -7.86 23.76 -11.22
N CYS A 523 -7.32 22.93 -10.35
CA CYS A 523 -6.14 23.23 -9.58
C CYS A 523 -5.11 22.14 -9.77
N ILE A 524 -3.86 22.51 -10.06
CA ILE A 524 -2.73 21.59 -10.13
C ILE A 524 -1.87 21.77 -8.89
N GLU A 525 -1.61 20.68 -8.19
CA GLU A 525 -0.73 20.59 -7.03
C GLU A 525 0.32 19.53 -7.31
N SER A 526 1.56 19.81 -6.94
CA SER A 526 2.67 18.86 -7.03
C SER A 526 3.15 18.44 -5.65
N ARG A 527 3.68 17.21 -5.57
CA ARG A 527 4.17 16.67 -4.30
C ARG A 527 5.46 17.35 -3.83
N LEU A 528 6.36 17.70 -4.74
CA LEU A 528 7.68 18.26 -4.41
C LEU A 528 7.76 19.78 -4.59
N GLY A 529 7.09 20.38 -5.58
CA GLY A 529 7.20 21.83 -5.81
C GLY A 529 6.48 22.70 -4.80
N LYS A 530 5.67 22.13 -3.90
CA LYS A 530 4.97 22.82 -2.79
C LYS A 530 4.12 24.03 -3.23
N LYS A 531 3.79 24.14 -4.51
CA LYS A 531 3.00 25.24 -5.09
C LYS A 531 1.68 24.72 -5.63
N ARG A 532 0.65 25.54 -5.46
CA ARG A 532 -0.71 25.28 -5.93
C ARG A 532 -1.02 26.26 -7.05
N TYR A 533 -1.34 25.75 -8.24
CA TYR A 533 -1.67 26.56 -9.41
C TYR A 533 -3.16 26.46 -9.71
N LEU A 534 -3.87 27.59 -9.66
CA LEU A 534 -5.29 27.66 -9.98
C LEU A 534 -5.47 28.11 -11.43
N PHE A 535 -6.10 27.27 -12.24
CA PHE A 535 -6.49 27.57 -13.61
C PHE A 535 -7.99 27.87 -13.60
N ARG A 536 -8.35 29.12 -13.87
CA ARG A 536 -9.76 29.51 -13.97
C ARG A 536 -10.33 29.05 -15.31
N GLY A 537 -11.59 28.66 -15.31
CA GLY A 537 -12.37 28.56 -16.54
C GLY A 537 -12.46 29.95 -17.16
N ASN A 538 -12.46 30.04 -18.49
CA ASN A 538 -12.83 31.29 -19.15
C ASN A 538 -14.28 31.57 -18.73
N GLU A 539 -14.52 32.68 -18.03
CA GLU A 539 -15.88 33.20 -17.91
C GLU A 539 -16.34 33.60 -19.33
N PRO A 540 -17.63 33.38 -19.66
CA PRO A 540 -18.18 33.78 -20.95
C PRO A 540 -18.05 35.29 -21.19
#